data_AF-A0A820QR90-F1
#
_entry.id   AF-A0A820QR90-F1
#
_cell.length_a   1.000
_cell.length_b   1.000
_cell.length_c   1.000
_cell.angle_alpha   90.00
_cell.angle_beta   90.00
_cell.angle_gamma   90.00
#
_symmetry.space_group_name_H-M   'P 1'
#
loop_
_entity.id
_entity.type
_entity.pdbx_description
1 polymer ?
#
loop_
_entity_poly.entity_id
_entity_poly.type
_entity_poly.pdbx_seq_one_letter_code
_entity_poly.pdbx_strand_id
1 'polypeptide(L)'
;PRTGPALGFAQYMPKDKKLFHEDEFDEDLCVMLGGRVAELIVFNHASTGAQDDLKRATKLAYAQIKQFGMSKTIGLISFPADRQNPQNDDFGVKPYSKRLQHMMDEVMMSITYTYI
;
A
#
# COMPACT_ATOMS: atom_id res chain seq x y z
N PRO A 1 -25.50 -14.89 5.16
CA PRO A 1 -24.28 -15.25 4.37
C PRO A 1 -23.59 -13.98 3.85
N ARG A 2 -22.37 -13.67 4.31
CA ARG A 2 -21.57 -12.59 3.73
C ARG A 2 -20.90 -13.12 2.47
N THR A 3 -21.34 -12.62 1.32
CA THR A 3 -20.94 -13.06 -0.01
C THR A 3 -19.60 -12.43 -0.36
N GLY A 4 -18.50 -13.09 0.01
CA GLY A 4 -17.15 -12.71 -0.38
C GLY A 4 -16.27 -13.94 -0.58
N PRO A 5 -15.27 -13.91 -1.47
CA PRO A 5 -14.42 -15.05 -1.80
C PRO A 5 -13.41 -15.43 -0.68
N ALA A 6 -13.45 -14.75 0.46
CA ALA A 6 -12.51 -14.98 1.56
C ALA A 6 -12.96 -16.15 2.46
N LEU A 7 -12.08 -17.14 2.63
CA LEU A 7 -12.29 -18.29 3.52
C LEU A 7 -12.12 -17.95 5.01
N GLY A 8 -11.51 -16.79 5.33
CA GLY A 8 -11.33 -16.25 6.67
C GLY A 8 -11.46 -14.72 6.70
N PHE A 9 -11.70 -14.14 7.87
CA PHE A 9 -11.86 -12.68 8.03
C PHE A 9 -11.18 -12.18 9.31
N ALA A 10 -10.41 -11.10 9.19
CA ALA A 10 -9.91 -10.34 10.32
C ALA A 10 -10.77 -9.08 10.49
N GLN A 11 -11.36 -8.92 11.69
CA GLN A 11 -12.14 -7.74 12.03
C GLN A 11 -11.26 -6.71 12.73
N TYR A 12 -11.00 -5.60 12.04
CA TYR A 12 -10.32 -4.44 12.64
C TYR A 12 -11.34 -3.50 13.26
N MET A 13 -11.03 -3.00 14.45
CA MET A 13 -11.81 -1.95 15.10
C MET A 13 -11.35 -0.60 14.53
N PRO A 14 -12.26 0.27 14.05
CA PRO A 14 -11.86 1.56 13.49
C PRO A 14 -11.16 2.39 14.57
N LYS A 15 -9.96 2.87 14.27
CA LYS A 15 -9.24 3.82 15.13
C LYS A 15 -9.83 5.21 14.90
N ASP A 16 -10.30 5.90 15.94
CA ASP A 16 -10.79 7.30 15.87
C ASP A 16 -9.66 8.35 15.70
N LYS A 17 -8.43 7.90 15.41
CA LYS A 17 -7.24 8.74 15.30
C LYS A 17 -7.12 9.29 13.87
N LYS A 18 -6.88 10.60 13.75
CA LYS A 18 -6.74 11.31 12.45
C LYS A 18 -5.28 11.49 12.00
N LEU A 19 -4.32 11.13 12.86
CA LEU A 19 -2.89 11.28 12.63
C LEU A 19 -2.23 9.91 12.79
N PHE A 20 -1.45 9.52 11.79
CA PHE A 20 -0.74 8.25 11.75
C PHE A 20 0.77 8.52 11.73
N HIS A 21 1.52 7.74 12.49
CA HIS A 21 2.98 7.73 12.45
C HIS A 21 3.50 6.74 11.40
N GLU A 22 4.76 6.88 11.00
CA GLU A 22 5.42 5.96 10.05
C GLU A 22 5.35 4.51 10.56
N ASP A 23 5.62 4.31 11.85
CA ASP A 23 5.54 3.00 12.51
C ASP A 23 4.14 2.34 12.39
N GLU A 24 3.06 3.13 12.42
CA GLU A 24 1.70 2.60 12.28
C GLU A 24 1.44 2.08 10.85
N PHE A 25 2.06 2.68 9.84
CA PHE A 25 1.99 2.19 8.46
C PHE A 25 2.76 0.88 8.30
N ASP A 26 3.92 0.76 8.95
CA ASP A 26 4.73 -0.45 8.94
C ASP A 26 4.01 -1.62 9.63
N GLU A 27 3.36 -1.36 10.76
CA GLU A 27 2.49 -2.34 11.44
C GLU A 27 1.35 -2.82 10.52
N ASP A 28 0.65 -1.90 9.87
CA ASP A 28 -0.44 -2.22 8.96
C ASP A 28 0.04 -3.03 7.73
N LEU A 29 1.20 -2.68 7.16
CA LEU A 29 1.83 -3.43 6.07
C LEU A 29 2.21 -4.84 6.51
N CYS A 30 2.78 -4.99 7.71
CA CYS A 30 3.14 -6.29 8.29
C CYS A 30 1.91 -7.20 8.43
N VAL A 31 0.79 -6.67 8.94
CA VAL A 31 -0.45 -7.43 9.09
C VAL A 31 -1.02 -7.86 7.73
N MET A 32 -1.01 -6.98 6.74
CA MET A 32 -1.51 -7.30 5.39
C MET A 32 -0.64 -8.34 4.69
N LEU A 33 0.69 -8.22 4.75
CA LEU A 33 1.61 -9.13 4.07
C LEU A 33 1.85 -10.44 4.84
N GLY A 34 1.55 -10.47 6.14
CA GLY A 34 1.76 -11.64 6.99
C GLY A 34 1.03 -12.89 6.51
N GLY A 35 -0.17 -12.76 5.93
CA GLY A 35 -0.89 -13.89 5.34
C GLY A 35 -0.12 -14.53 4.17
N ARG A 36 0.48 -13.69 3.31
CA ARG A 36 1.31 -14.15 2.19
C ARG A 36 2.58 -14.83 2.68
N VAL A 37 3.24 -14.26 3.67
CA VAL A 37 4.45 -14.83 4.28
C VAL A 37 4.14 -16.18 4.94
N ALA A 38 3.05 -16.26 5.69
CA ALA A 38 2.63 -17.50 6.33
C ALA A 38 2.37 -18.61 5.30
N GLU A 39 1.75 -18.30 4.16
CA GLU A 39 1.56 -19.27 3.08
C GLU A 39 2.90 -19.78 2.52
N LEU A 40 3.85 -18.89 2.30
CA LEU A 40 5.18 -19.24 1.79
C LEU A 40 5.97 -20.09 2.78
N ILE A 41 5.92 -19.76 4.08
CA ILE A 41 6.64 -20.52 5.12
C ILE A 41 6.01 -21.90 5.32
N VAL A 42 4.69 -22.00 5.37
CA VAL A 42 3.99 -23.25 5.75
C VAL A 42 3.77 -24.17 4.54
N PHE A 43 3.36 -23.62 3.40
CA PHE A 43 2.98 -24.40 2.22
C PHE A 43 4.02 -24.38 1.11
N ASN A 44 5.08 -23.56 1.22
CA ASN A 44 6.12 -23.38 0.21
C ASN A 44 5.57 -23.03 -1.19
N HIS A 45 4.33 -22.52 -1.24
CA HIS A 45 3.65 -22.14 -2.45
C HIS A 45 2.69 -20.98 -2.17
N ALA A 46 2.57 -20.12 -3.17
CA ALA A 46 1.76 -18.92 -3.17
C ALA A 46 0.30 -19.21 -3.57
N SER A 47 -0.70 -18.79 -2.79
CA SER A 47 -2.11 -18.86 -3.22
C SER A 47 -2.58 -17.53 -3.84
N THR A 48 -3.77 -17.54 -4.46
CA THR A 48 -4.48 -16.32 -4.90
C THR A 48 -5.27 -15.65 -3.77
N GLY A 49 -5.34 -16.25 -2.59
CA GLY A 49 -6.11 -15.75 -1.44
C GLY A 49 -5.59 -14.42 -0.89
N ALA A 50 -4.29 -14.15 -1.02
CA ALA A 50 -3.67 -12.90 -0.56
C ALA A 50 -3.82 -11.72 -1.55
N GLN A 51 -4.59 -11.87 -2.64
CA GLN A 51 -4.72 -10.82 -3.68
C GLN A 51 -5.24 -9.50 -3.12
N ASP A 52 -6.27 -9.54 -2.28
CA ASP A 52 -6.86 -8.32 -1.69
C ASP A 52 -5.91 -7.66 -0.70
N ASP A 53 -5.12 -8.44 0.04
CA ASP A 53 -4.10 -7.93 0.95
C ASP A 53 -2.97 -7.22 0.21
N LEU A 54 -2.45 -7.84 -0.86
CA LEU A 54 -1.42 -7.23 -1.71
C LEU A 54 -1.89 -5.90 -2.34
N LYS A 55 -3.15 -5.85 -2.77
CA LYS A 55 -3.74 -4.62 -3.32
C LYS A 55 -3.84 -3.52 -2.28
N ARG A 56 -4.23 -3.86 -1.06
CA ARG A 56 -4.31 -2.91 0.06
C ARG A 56 -2.93 -2.43 0.49
N ALA A 57 -1.97 -3.33 0.63
CA ALA A 57 -0.58 -3.01 0.98
C ALA A 57 0.06 -2.08 -0.06
N THR A 58 -0.08 -2.40 -1.36
CA THR A 58 0.40 -1.54 -2.45
C THR A 58 -0.19 -0.13 -2.37
N LYS A 59 -1.50 -0.02 -2.11
CA LYS A 59 -2.16 1.29 -1.98
C LYS A 59 -1.66 2.06 -0.77
N LEU A 60 -1.41 1.38 0.35
CA LEU A 60 -0.90 1.99 1.58
C LEU A 60 0.52 2.51 1.38
N ALA A 61 1.42 1.69 0.81
CA ALA A 61 2.79 2.08 0.48
C ALA A 61 2.83 3.28 -0.48
N TYR A 62 2.00 3.30 -1.51
CA TYR A 62 1.88 4.48 -2.37
C TYR A 62 1.37 5.71 -1.61
N ALA A 63 0.44 5.57 -0.67
CA ALA A 63 -0.04 6.71 0.12
C ALA A 63 1.08 7.26 1.04
N GLN A 64 1.84 6.37 1.70
CA GLN A 64 3.01 6.70 2.52
C GLN A 64 4.03 7.52 1.74
N ILE A 65 4.36 7.09 0.52
CA ILE A 65 5.34 7.75 -0.34
C ILE A 65 4.76 9.01 -1.00
N LYS A 66 3.65 8.89 -1.74
CA LYS A 66 3.12 9.92 -2.63
C LYS A 66 2.37 11.01 -1.87
N GLN A 67 1.59 10.66 -0.85
CA GLN A 67 0.68 11.60 -0.17
C GLN A 67 1.30 12.13 1.11
N PHE A 68 1.94 11.28 1.90
CA PHE A 68 2.49 11.67 3.20
C PHE A 68 3.96 12.07 3.15
N GLY A 69 4.68 11.79 2.05
CA GLY A 69 6.09 12.15 1.90
C GLY A 69 6.99 11.42 2.91
N MET A 70 6.57 10.25 3.39
CA MET A 70 7.27 9.44 4.40
C MET A 70 8.34 8.57 3.72
N SER A 71 9.20 9.18 2.91
CA SER A 71 10.35 8.52 2.30
C SER A 71 11.54 9.46 2.26
N LYS A 72 12.66 9.02 2.85
CA LYS A 72 13.92 9.78 2.83
C LYS A 72 14.47 10.00 1.42
N THR A 73 14.19 9.07 0.50
CA THR A 73 14.68 9.11 -0.89
C THR A 73 13.96 10.15 -1.75
N ILE A 74 12.65 10.30 -1.55
CA ILE A 74 11.81 11.23 -2.33
C ILE A 74 11.73 12.61 -1.66
N GLY A 75 11.81 12.64 -0.33
CA GLY A 75 11.72 13.85 0.47
C GLY A 75 10.28 14.22 0.84
N LEU A 76 10.15 15.38 1.49
CA LEU A 76 8.90 15.90 2.05
C LEU A 76 8.01 16.54 0.96
N ILE A 77 7.57 15.73 0.00
CA ILE A 77 6.72 16.15 -1.12
C ILE A 77 5.40 15.38 -1.07
N SER A 78 4.29 16.09 -1.27
CA SER A 78 2.95 15.51 -1.31
C SER A 78 2.30 15.76 -2.67
N PHE A 79 1.78 14.69 -3.27
CA PHE A 79 0.97 14.75 -4.47
C PHE A 79 -0.46 14.31 -4.14
N PRO A 80 -1.47 14.96 -4.75
CA PRO A 80 -2.87 14.61 -4.52
C PRO A 80 -3.14 13.16 -4.95
N ALA A 81 -4.07 12.51 -4.24
CA ALA A 81 -4.56 11.21 -4.63
C ALA A 81 -5.30 11.35 -5.98
N ASP A 82 -5.11 10.39 -6.89
CA ASP A 82 -5.65 10.47 -8.27
C ASP A 82 -7.18 10.59 -8.32
N ARG A 83 -7.88 10.26 -7.21
CA ARG A 83 -9.34 10.38 -7.11
C ARG A 83 -9.87 11.77 -6.76
N GLN A 84 -9.02 12.72 -6.36
CA GLN A 84 -9.48 14.04 -5.95
C GLN A 84 -9.76 14.99 -7.12
N ASN A 85 -9.44 14.61 -8.36
CA ASN A 85 -9.70 15.48 -9.51
C ASN A 85 -10.17 14.73 -10.78
N PRO A 86 -11.39 14.15 -10.78
CA PRO A 86 -11.95 13.52 -11.98
C PRO A 86 -12.10 14.47 -13.17
N GLN A 87 -12.08 15.78 -12.90
CA GLN A 87 -12.33 16.84 -13.87
C GLN A 87 -11.07 17.34 -14.59
N ASN A 88 -9.88 16.95 -14.12
CA ASN A 88 -8.58 17.23 -14.75
C ASN A 88 -7.91 15.99 -15.36
N ASP A 89 -8.59 14.83 -15.33
CA ASP A 89 -8.12 13.59 -15.97
C ASP A 89 -8.17 13.63 -17.50
N ASP A 90 -8.62 14.74 -18.10
CA ASP A 90 -8.71 14.92 -19.56
C ASP A 90 -7.34 14.95 -20.26
N PHE A 91 -6.23 15.05 -19.48
CA PHE A 91 -4.87 14.97 -20.02
C PHE A 91 -3.97 13.91 -19.39
N GLY A 92 -4.39 13.19 -18.35
CA GLY A 92 -3.60 12.11 -17.73
C GLY A 92 -2.17 12.52 -17.28
N VAL A 93 -1.90 13.83 -17.16
CA VAL A 93 -0.55 14.34 -16.86
C VAL A 93 -0.33 14.21 -15.36
N LYS A 94 0.45 13.20 -14.98
CA LYS A 94 0.94 13.05 -13.62
C LYS A 94 1.71 14.32 -13.21
N PRO A 95 1.53 14.85 -12.00
CA PRO A 95 2.16 16.10 -11.54
C PRO A 95 3.67 15.97 -11.26
N TYR A 96 4.30 14.90 -11.74
CA TYR A 96 5.71 14.58 -11.50
C TYR A 96 6.37 13.99 -12.75
N SER A 97 7.69 14.16 -12.82
CA SER A 97 8.49 13.61 -13.93
C SER A 97 8.47 12.08 -13.94
N LYS A 98 8.69 11.49 -15.13
CA LYS A 98 8.88 10.04 -15.27
C LYS A 98 10.00 9.49 -14.37
N ARG A 99 11.06 10.28 -14.14
CA ARG A 99 12.15 9.88 -13.25
C ARG A 99 11.67 9.73 -11.80
N LEU A 100 10.88 10.69 -11.32
CA LEU A 100 10.32 10.62 -9.97
C LEU A 100 9.33 9.45 -9.83
N GLN A 101 8.56 9.14 -10.87
CA GLN A 101 7.71 7.96 -10.89
C GLN A 101 8.50 6.67 -10.68
N HIS A 102 9.58 6.46 -11.44
CA HIS A 102 10.40 5.26 -11.27
C HIS A 102 10.99 5.18 -9.87
N MET A 103 11.46 6.29 -9.30
CA MET A 103 11.95 6.32 -7.92
C MET A 103 10.87 5.95 -6.90
N MET A 104 9.62 6.41 -7.10
CA MET A 104 8.48 5.99 -6.26
C MET A 104 8.21 4.49 -6.35
N ASP A 105 8.24 3.96 -7.57
CA ASP A 105 8.00 2.53 -7.81
C ASP A 105 9.11 1.67 -7.18
N GLU A 106 10.38 2.09 -7.29
CA GLU A 106 11.53 1.42 -6.66
C GLU A 106 11.43 1.43 -5.12
N VAL A 107 11.12 2.58 -4.53
CA VAL A 107 10.95 2.69 -3.06
C VAL A 107 9.78 1.83 -2.60
N MET A 108 8.65 1.83 -3.31
CA MET A 108 7.52 0.98 -2.99
C MET A 108 7.91 -0.50 -3.01
N MET A 109 8.60 -0.94 -4.08
CA MET A 109 9.09 -2.31 -4.18
C MET A 109 10.00 -2.64 -3.00
N SER A 110 10.94 -1.76 -2.66
CA SER A 110 11.84 -1.94 -1.51
C SER A 110 11.08 -2.11 -0.19
N ILE A 111 10.05 -1.29 0.07
CA ILE A 111 9.24 -1.39 1.28
C ILE A 111 8.54 -2.74 1.33
N THR A 112 7.78 -3.09 0.28
CA THR A 112 7.01 -4.34 0.23
C THR A 112 7.90 -5.59 0.31
N TYR A 113 9.09 -5.56 -0.31
CA TYR A 113 10.03 -6.68 -0.30
C TYR A 113 10.70 -6.89 1.05
N THR A 114 10.75 -5.87 1.92
CA THR A 114 11.26 -6.04 3.29
C THR A 114 10.43 -7.02 4.11
N TYR A 115 9.16 -7.21 3.74
CA TYR A 115 8.20 -8.03 4.47
C TYR A 115 7.94 -9.40 3.83
N ILE A 116 8.60 -9.78 2.73
CA ILE A 116 8.41 -11.09 2.04
C ILE A 116 9.72 -11.87 2.06
#